data_AF-A0A0K2RMP0-F1
#
_entry.id   AF-A0A0K2RMP0-F1
#
_cell.length_a   1.000
_cell.length_b   1.000
_cell.length_c   1.000
_cell.angle_alpha   90.00
_cell.angle_beta   90.00
_cell.angle_gamma   90.00
#
_symmetry.space_group_name_H-M   'P 1'
#
loop_
_entity.id
_entity.type
_entity.pdbx_description
1 polymer ?
#
loop_
_entity_poly.entity_id
_entity_poly.type
_entity_poly.pdbx_seq_one_letter_code
_entity_poly.pdbx_strand_id
1 'polypeptide(L)'
;MVADLDDNQIWNLKRGGHDYRKVYAAYKAAVEFKGKPTVILAKTVKGYGLGPHFEGRNATHQMKKLTMEDLKEFRDYLRIPISDARLEEDLYRPPYYHPGMDAPEIAYLLERRAVLGGSVPERRSNHAAIELPDAKTFDVAKRGTGKQQAATTMAFVRLLKDLLRDKKFGHRIVPIVPDESRTFGMDAFFPTAKIYNPKGQNYLSVDRDLVLAYKESPMGQLIHPGINEAGAVAAFTAAGTAYATHGEPLVPIYVFYSMFGFQRTGDAFWAAADQMTRGFIIGATAGRTTLTGEGLQHADGHSPILASTNPAVLTYDPPTATKSDTSSATASNACTARTPPTGT
;
A
#
# COMPACT_ATOMS: atom_id res chain seq x y z
N MET A 1 -7.85 -46.82 -15.70
CA MET A 1 -8.73 -45.63 -15.70
C MET A 1 -8.68 -44.85 -17.02
N VAL A 2 -7.68 -45.03 -17.90
CA VAL A 2 -7.57 -44.31 -19.19
C VAL A 2 -7.34 -45.26 -20.38
N ALA A 3 -7.71 -46.54 -20.24
CA ALA A 3 -7.41 -47.57 -21.25
C ALA A 3 -8.22 -47.39 -22.55
N ASP A 4 -9.31 -46.62 -22.47
CA ASP A 4 -10.24 -46.25 -23.53
C ASP A 4 -9.94 -44.87 -24.15
N LEU A 5 -8.94 -44.15 -23.63
CA LEU A 5 -8.51 -42.85 -24.15
C LEU A 5 -7.27 -43.00 -25.02
N ASP A 6 -7.22 -42.27 -26.13
CA ASP A 6 -6.00 -42.12 -26.92
C ASP A 6 -5.02 -41.11 -26.29
N ASP A 7 -3.77 -41.11 -26.75
CA ASP A 7 -2.72 -40.22 -26.23
C ASP A 7 -3.07 -38.73 -26.38
N ASN A 8 -3.80 -38.35 -27.43
CA ASN A 8 -4.23 -36.95 -27.64
C ASN A 8 -5.31 -36.55 -26.62
N GLN A 9 -6.24 -37.45 -26.30
CA GLN A 9 -7.25 -37.24 -25.27
C GLN A 9 -6.62 -37.11 -23.89
N ILE A 10 -5.62 -37.94 -23.59
CA ILE A 10 -4.84 -37.86 -22.34
C ILE A 10 -4.05 -36.55 -22.29
N TRP A 11 -3.37 -36.17 -23.38
CA TRP A 11 -2.58 -34.94 -23.47
C TRP A 11 -3.44 -33.67 -23.29
N ASN A 12 -4.67 -33.71 -23.79
CA ASN A 12 -5.62 -32.59 -23.69
C ASN A 12 -6.26 -32.42 -22.29
N LEU A 13 -5.92 -33.27 -21.31
CA LEU A 13 -6.38 -33.09 -19.92
C LEU A 13 -5.79 -31.82 -19.32
N LYS A 14 -6.67 -30.86 -18.99
CA LYS A 14 -6.28 -29.54 -18.49
C LYS A 14 -6.03 -29.53 -16.98
N ARG A 15 -5.06 -28.70 -16.56
CA ARG A 15 -4.94 -28.32 -15.14
C ARG A 15 -6.09 -27.38 -14.76
N GLY A 16 -6.51 -27.41 -13.49
CA GLY A 16 -7.68 -26.67 -13.02
C GLY A 16 -7.60 -25.15 -13.22
N GLY A 17 -6.40 -24.55 -13.23
CA GLY A 17 -6.22 -23.12 -13.51
C GLY A 17 -6.50 -22.73 -14.97
N HIS A 18 -6.60 -23.71 -15.88
CA HIS A 18 -6.92 -23.52 -17.30
C HIS A 18 -8.35 -23.96 -17.65
N ASP A 19 -9.16 -24.29 -16.64
CA ASP A 19 -10.59 -24.58 -16.77
C ASP A 19 -11.39 -23.42 -16.17
N TYR A 20 -12.04 -22.63 -17.04
CA TYR A 20 -12.82 -21.47 -16.63
C TYR A 20 -13.97 -21.83 -15.67
N ARG A 21 -14.50 -23.05 -15.72
CA ARG A 21 -15.58 -23.50 -14.81
C ARG A 21 -15.03 -23.69 -13.40
N LYS A 22 -13.82 -24.26 -13.28
CA LYS A 22 -13.14 -24.46 -12.00
C LYS A 22 -12.69 -23.13 -11.40
N VAL A 23 -12.15 -22.24 -12.22
CA VAL A 23 -11.76 -20.88 -11.80
C VAL A 23 -12.99 -20.11 -11.32
N TYR A 24 -14.07 -20.07 -12.12
CA TYR A 24 -15.31 -19.40 -11.72
C TYR A 24 -15.89 -19.96 -10.41
N ALA A 25 -15.97 -21.29 -10.26
CA ALA A 25 -16.46 -21.92 -9.04
C ALA A 25 -15.63 -21.52 -7.81
N ALA A 26 -14.30 -21.45 -7.95
CA ALA A 26 -13.41 -21.01 -6.88
C ALA A 26 -13.63 -19.53 -6.51
N TYR A 27 -13.73 -18.63 -7.49
CA TYR A 27 -13.99 -17.21 -7.25
C TYR A 27 -15.37 -16.98 -6.63
N LYS A 28 -16.40 -17.66 -7.12
CA LYS A 28 -17.76 -17.58 -6.56
C LYS A 28 -17.76 -18.01 -5.09
N ALA A 29 -17.17 -19.17 -4.78
CA ALA A 29 -17.05 -19.63 -3.40
C ALA A 29 -16.29 -18.64 -2.51
N ALA A 30 -15.22 -18.00 -3.02
CA ALA A 30 -14.45 -17.01 -2.28
C ALA A 30 -15.25 -15.72 -1.98
N VAL A 31 -16.05 -15.24 -2.93
CA VAL A 31 -16.86 -14.01 -2.76
C VAL A 31 -18.05 -14.23 -1.81
N GLU A 32 -18.67 -15.41 -1.87
CA GLU A 32 -19.81 -15.78 -1.02
C GLU A 32 -19.37 -16.11 0.41
N PHE A 33 -18.17 -16.64 0.59
CA PHE A 33 -17.63 -16.99 1.90
C PHE A 33 -17.42 -15.76 2.81
N LYS A 34 -17.77 -15.88 4.10
CA LYS A 34 -17.64 -14.82 5.12
C LYS A 34 -16.83 -15.30 6.33
N GLY A 35 -16.12 -14.37 6.97
CA GLY A 35 -15.48 -14.59 8.28
C GLY A 35 -13.96 -14.74 8.28
N LYS A 36 -13.33 -15.09 7.16
CA LYS A 36 -11.86 -15.09 7.00
C LYS A 36 -11.47 -14.86 5.53
N PRO A 37 -10.23 -14.40 5.25
CA PRO A 37 -9.71 -14.34 3.90
C PRO A 37 -9.67 -15.71 3.21
N THR A 38 -9.79 -15.73 1.89
CA THR A 38 -9.71 -16.95 1.06
C THR A 38 -8.48 -16.89 0.16
N VAL A 39 -7.76 -18.00 0.05
CA VAL A 39 -6.64 -18.17 -0.89
C VAL A 39 -7.05 -19.20 -1.94
N ILE A 40 -6.95 -18.83 -3.22
CA ILE A 40 -7.20 -19.74 -4.36
C ILE A 40 -5.86 -20.23 -4.89
N LEU A 41 -5.61 -21.54 -4.81
CA LEU A 41 -4.40 -22.18 -5.34
C LEU A 41 -4.67 -22.69 -6.78
N ALA A 42 -4.45 -21.83 -7.76
CA ALA A 42 -4.67 -22.16 -9.17
C ALA A 42 -3.47 -22.92 -9.76
N LYS A 43 -3.65 -24.22 -10.03
CA LYS A 43 -2.64 -25.04 -10.72
C LYS A 43 -2.64 -24.74 -12.22
N THR A 44 -1.61 -24.07 -12.72
CA THR A 44 -1.44 -23.70 -14.14
C THR A 44 -0.21 -24.36 -14.76
N VAL A 45 0.03 -24.15 -16.05
CA VAL A 45 1.28 -24.48 -16.76
C VAL A 45 1.98 -23.17 -17.11
N LYS A 46 3.27 -23.03 -16.79
CA LYS A 46 4.06 -21.85 -17.17
C LYS A 46 4.28 -21.87 -18.68
N GLY A 47 3.98 -20.77 -19.36
CA GLY A 47 4.05 -20.68 -20.83
C GLY A 47 2.98 -21.50 -21.56
N TYR A 48 1.81 -21.70 -20.93
CA TYR A 48 0.69 -22.44 -21.54
C TYR A 48 0.29 -21.88 -22.90
N GLY A 49 0.24 -22.74 -23.92
CA GLY A 49 -0.16 -22.35 -25.27
C GLY A 49 0.93 -21.66 -26.09
N LEU A 50 2.17 -21.55 -25.57
CA LEU A 50 3.34 -21.02 -26.30
C LEU A 50 4.15 -22.13 -27.00
N GLY A 51 3.55 -23.31 -27.19
CA GLY A 51 4.20 -24.43 -27.86
C GLY A 51 5.29 -25.13 -27.02
N PRO A 52 5.87 -26.22 -27.57
CA PRO A 52 6.78 -27.12 -26.85
C PRO A 52 8.11 -26.47 -26.47
N HIS A 53 8.48 -25.34 -27.09
CA HIS A 53 9.70 -24.60 -26.80
C HIS A 53 9.63 -23.81 -25.48
N PHE A 54 8.42 -23.43 -25.03
CA PHE A 54 8.22 -22.62 -23.82
C PHE A 54 7.40 -23.32 -22.75
N GLU A 55 6.41 -24.11 -23.14
CA GLU A 55 5.44 -24.67 -22.21
C GLU A 55 6.08 -25.65 -21.22
N GLY A 56 5.89 -25.39 -19.93
CA GLY A 56 6.39 -26.26 -18.85
C GLY A 56 7.92 -26.30 -18.73
N ARG A 57 8.67 -25.48 -19.47
CA ARG A 57 10.13 -25.47 -19.42
C ARG A 57 10.68 -24.50 -18.39
N ASN A 58 11.70 -24.96 -17.67
CA ASN A 58 12.57 -24.12 -16.83
C ASN A 58 13.72 -23.55 -17.67
N ALA A 59 13.39 -22.85 -18.75
CA ALA A 59 14.38 -22.17 -19.57
C ALA A 59 14.95 -20.93 -18.85
N THR A 60 16.18 -20.54 -19.23
CA THR A 60 16.80 -19.31 -18.72
C THR A 60 15.98 -18.09 -19.15
N HIS A 61 15.97 -17.04 -18.33
CA HIS A 61 15.31 -15.74 -18.64
C HIS A 61 15.86 -15.04 -19.91
N GLN A 62 16.80 -15.66 -20.63
CA GLN A 62 17.37 -15.17 -21.90
C GLN A 62 16.57 -15.62 -23.13
N MET A 63 15.67 -16.60 -23.03
CA MET A 63 14.69 -16.93 -24.08
C MET A 63 13.59 -15.84 -24.13
N LYS A 64 13.96 -14.63 -24.56
CA LYS A 64 13.09 -13.44 -24.62
C LYS A 64 12.35 -13.27 -25.94
N LYS A 65 12.65 -14.10 -26.94
CA LYS A 65 12.21 -13.91 -28.32
C LYS A 65 11.58 -15.20 -28.83
N LEU A 66 10.37 -15.08 -29.37
CA LEU A 66 9.73 -16.12 -30.17
C LEU A 66 10.50 -16.24 -31.49
N THR A 67 10.67 -17.46 -31.98
CA THR A 67 11.03 -17.68 -33.39
C THR A 67 9.81 -17.40 -34.27
N MET A 68 10.02 -17.32 -35.59
CA MET A 68 8.90 -17.16 -36.54
C MET A 68 7.92 -18.33 -36.45
N GLU A 69 8.42 -19.54 -36.23
CA GLU A 69 7.61 -20.74 -36.05
C GLU A 69 6.78 -20.66 -34.77
N ASP A 70 7.40 -20.31 -33.63
CA ASP A 70 6.67 -20.13 -32.36
C ASP A 70 5.55 -19.08 -32.48
N LEU A 71 5.80 -18.01 -33.23
CA LEU A 71 4.84 -16.93 -33.45
C LEU A 71 3.64 -17.39 -34.31
N LYS A 72 3.91 -18.18 -35.36
CA LYS A 72 2.86 -18.78 -36.21
C LYS A 72 2.03 -19.79 -35.42
N GLU A 73 2.68 -20.68 -34.67
CA GLU A 73 2.00 -21.64 -33.78
C GLU A 73 1.14 -20.91 -32.75
N PHE A 74 1.63 -19.82 -32.16
CA PHE A 74 0.87 -19.03 -31.19
C PHE A 74 -0.34 -18.33 -31.83
N ARG A 75 -0.17 -17.76 -33.04
CA ARG A 75 -1.28 -17.20 -33.86
C ARG A 75 -2.34 -18.25 -34.13
N ASP A 76 -1.94 -19.46 -34.51
CA ASP A 76 -2.84 -20.58 -34.80
C ASP A 76 -3.55 -21.08 -33.54
N TYR A 77 -2.82 -21.22 -32.43
CA TYR A 77 -3.36 -21.59 -31.13
C TYR A 77 -4.47 -20.62 -30.66
N LEU A 78 -4.22 -19.31 -30.82
CA LEU A 78 -5.19 -18.26 -30.51
C LEU A 78 -6.26 -18.06 -31.60
N ARG A 79 -6.12 -18.73 -32.75
CA ARG A 79 -7.03 -18.62 -33.91
C ARG A 79 -7.15 -17.19 -34.43
N ILE A 80 -6.04 -16.46 -34.46
CA ILE A 80 -6.00 -15.07 -34.91
C ILE A 80 -5.86 -15.04 -36.45
N PRO A 81 -6.75 -14.36 -37.20
CA PRO A 81 -6.74 -14.38 -38.66
C PRO A 81 -5.73 -13.41 -39.28
N ILE A 82 -4.46 -13.52 -38.88
CA ILE A 82 -3.33 -12.82 -39.53
C ILE A 82 -2.66 -13.83 -40.47
N SER A 83 -2.32 -13.43 -41.70
CA SER A 83 -1.65 -14.31 -42.66
C SER A 83 -0.16 -14.51 -42.33
N ASP A 84 0.42 -15.62 -42.79
CA ASP A 84 1.86 -15.90 -42.64
C ASP A 84 2.73 -14.79 -43.23
N ALA A 85 2.42 -14.34 -44.45
CA ALA A 85 3.13 -13.25 -45.11
C ALA A 85 3.16 -11.97 -44.26
N ARG A 86 2.08 -11.69 -43.52
CA ARG A 86 1.99 -10.52 -42.66
C ARG A 86 2.81 -10.67 -41.37
N LEU A 87 2.94 -11.88 -40.83
CA LEU A 87 3.84 -12.16 -39.70
C LEU A 87 5.31 -12.09 -40.13
N GLU A 88 5.61 -12.53 -41.35
CA GLU A 88 6.96 -12.58 -41.91
C GLU A 88 7.57 -11.22 -42.24
N GLU A 89 6.76 -10.15 -42.31
CA GLU A 89 7.24 -8.78 -42.53
C GLU A 89 8.23 -8.30 -41.44
N ASP A 90 7.94 -8.61 -40.17
CA ASP A 90 8.79 -8.21 -39.04
C ASP A 90 8.56 -9.11 -37.82
N LEU A 91 9.50 -10.03 -37.57
CA LEU A 91 9.50 -10.91 -36.39
C LEU A 91 9.50 -10.14 -35.06
N TYR A 92 10.10 -8.94 -35.02
CA TYR A 92 10.23 -8.15 -33.81
C TYR A 92 9.04 -7.21 -33.57
N ARG A 93 8.21 -7.01 -34.59
CA ARG A 93 7.02 -6.16 -34.54
C ARG A 93 5.82 -6.85 -35.19
N PRO A 94 5.38 -8.01 -34.65
CA PRO A 94 4.18 -8.65 -35.14
C PRO A 94 2.99 -7.67 -35.08
N PRO A 95 2.09 -7.69 -36.07
CA PRO A 95 0.96 -6.79 -36.13
C PRO A 95 -0.01 -7.02 -34.95
N TYR A 96 -0.60 -5.95 -34.44
CA TYR A 96 -1.75 -6.07 -33.54
C TYR A 96 -2.98 -6.54 -34.31
N TYR A 97 -3.76 -7.42 -33.68
CA TYR A 97 -5.07 -7.83 -34.19
C TYR A 97 -6.19 -7.14 -33.42
N HIS A 98 -7.13 -6.56 -34.15
CA HIS A 98 -8.38 -6.04 -33.62
C HIS A 98 -9.51 -6.53 -34.53
N PRO A 99 -10.48 -7.32 -34.05
CA PRO A 99 -11.53 -7.92 -34.89
C PRO A 99 -12.55 -6.90 -35.43
N GLY A 100 -12.49 -5.65 -34.96
CA GLY A 100 -13.44 -4.58 -35.29
C GLY A 100 -14.41 -4.33 -34.15
N MET A 101 -14.94 -3.10 -34.04
CA MET A 101 -15.86 -2.75 -32.95
C MET A 101 -17.21 -3.47 -33.04
N ASP A 102 -17.58 -3.88 -34.25
CA ASP A 102 -18.83 -4.60 -34.53
C ASP A 102 -18.72 -6.13 -34.27
N ALA A 103 -17.53 -6.62 -33.89
CA ALA A 103 -17.32 -8.04 -33.60
C ALA A 103 -18.10 -8.49 -32.34
N PRO A 104 -18.76 -9.66 -32.35
CA PRO A 104 -19.56 -10.13 -31.22
C PRO A 104 -18.73 -10.30 -29.93
N GLU A 105 -17.45 -10.64 -30.04
CA GLU A 105 -16.53 -10.77 -28.90
C GLU A 105 -16.24 -9.41 -28.26
N ILE A 106 -16.15 -8.33 -29.05
CA ILE A 106 -15.96 -6.96 -28.55
C ILE A 106 -17.24 -6.46 -27.88
N ALA A 107 -18.41 -6.69 -28.50
CA ALA A 107 -19.69 -6.37 -27.89
C ALA A 107 -19.84 -7.06 -26.52
N TYR A 108 -19.53 -8.35 -26.43
CA TYR A 108 -19.55 -9.11 -25.18
C TYR A 108 -18.56 -8.56 -24.16
N LEU A 109 -17.31 -8.28 -24.55
CA LEU A 109 -16.28 -7.71 -23.68
C LEU A 109 -16.75 -6.39 -23.04
N LEU A 110 -17.25 -5.46 -23.87
CA LEU A 110 -17.70 -4.14 -23.44
C LEU A 110 -18.94 -4.25 -22.54
N GLU A 111 -19.91 -5.08 -22.89
CA GLU A 111 -21.09 -5.33 -22.08
C GLU A 111 -20.71 -5.88 -20.69
N ARG A 112 -19.82 -6.88 -20.63
CA ARG A 112 -19.34 -7.44 -19.36
C ARG A 112 -18.62 -6.38 -18.53
N ARG A 113 -17.81 -5.49 -19.14
CA ARG A 113 -17.18 -4.39 -18.40
C ARG A 113 -18.19 -3.38 -17.89
N ALA A 114 -19.19 -3.01 -18.70
CA ALA A 114 -20.25 -2.09 -18.30
C ALA A 114 -21.03 -2.62 -17.08
N VAL A 115 -21.44 -3.90 -17.11
CA VAL A 115 -22.12 -4.57 -15.97
C VAL A 115 -21.23 -4.61 -14.72
N LEU A 116 -19.92 -4.66 -14.88
CA LEU A 116 -18.94 -4.70 -13.79
C LEU A 116 -18.38 -3.32 -13.40
N GLY A 117 -19.04 -2.22 -13.80
CA GLY A 117 -18.71 -0.87 -13.36
C GLY A 117 -17.64 -0.14 -14.17
N GLY A 118 -17.34 -0.58 -15.39
CA GLY A 118 -16.39 0.08 -16.31
C GLY A 118 -15.06 -0.66 -16.43
N SER A 119 -14.06 -0.02 -17.03
CA SER A 119 -12.74 -0.63 -17.28
C SER A 119 -11.85 -0.61 -16.03
N VAL A 120 -11.00 -1.63 -15.88
CA VAL A 120 -9.98 -1.71 -14.81
C VAL A 120 -8.66 -2.26 -15.38
N PRO A 121 -7.49 -1.84 -14.87
CA PRO A 121 -7.29 -0.88 -13.78
C PRO A 121 -7.57 0.58 -14.19
N GLU A 122 -8.00 1.39 -13.22
CA GLU A 122 -8.18 2.84 -13.35
C GLU A 122 -7.58 3.51 -12.11
N ARG A 123 -6.96 4.68 -12.26
CA ARG A 123 -6.53 5.52 -11.14
C ARG A 123 -7.23 6.87 -11.20
N ARG A 124 -7.94 7.22 -10.13
CA ARG A 124 -8.70 8.48 -10.03
C ARG A 124 -7.86 9.59 -9.40
N SER A 125 -7.99 10.79 -9.92
CA SER A 125 -7.39 12.01 -9.37
C SER A 125 -8.38 12.86 -8.58
N ASN A 126 -9.66 12.80 -8.91
CA ASN A 126 -10.72 13.54 -8.22
C ASN A 126 -11.06 12.89 -6.88
N HIS A 127 -11.15 13.71 -5.83
CA HIS A 127 -11.49 13.29 -4.48
C HIS A 127 -12.32 14.36 -3.77
N ALA A 128 -12.93 13.99 -2.65
CA ALA A 128 -13.68 14.93 -1.82
C ALA A 128 -12.83 16.15 -1.43
N ALA A 129 -13.44 17.34 -1.42
CA ALA A 129 -12.78 18.54 -0.92
C ALA A 129 -12.48 18.38 0.58
N ILE A 130 -11.35 18.95 1.04
CA ILE A 130 -10.92 18.88 2.43
C ILE A 130 -10.94 20.30 3.00
N GLU A 131 -11.61 20.47 4.14
CA GLU A 131 -11.49 21.67 4.95
C GLU A 131 -10.32 21.50 5.92
N LEU A 132 -9.30 22.37 5.81
CA LEU A 132 -8.12 22.31 6.66
C LEU A 132 -8.40 22.95 8.04
N PRO A 133 -7.71 22.52 9.10
CA PRO A 133 -7.81 23.17 10.41
C PRO A 133 -7.41 24.64 10.33
N ASP A 134 -8.09 25.49 11.10
CA ASP A 134 -7.78 26.91 11.18
C ASP A 134 -6.36 27.18 11.69
N ALA A 135 -5.78 28.31 11.27
CA ALA A 135 -4.43 28.71 11.70
C ALA A 135 -4.26 28.75 13.25
N LYS A 136 -5.35 29.04 13.97
CA LYS A 136 -5.40 29.07 15.45
C LYS A 136 -5.11 27.71 16.08
N THR A 137 -5.46 26.60 15.41
CA THR A 137 -5.17 25.24 15.88
C THR A 137 -3.66 25.01 16.03
N PHE A 138 -2.84 25.76 15.30
CA PHE A 138 -1.38 25.65 15.34
C PHE A 138 -0.72 26.66 16.31
N ASP A 139 -1.46 27.59 16.90
CA ASP A 139 -0.87 28.68 17.71
C ASP A 139 -0.16 28.17 18.96
N VAL A 140 -0.70 27.13 19.61
CA VAL A 140 -0.08 26.52 20.79
C VAL A 140 1.27 25.91 20.42
N ALA A 141 1.32 25.17 19.31
CA ALA A 141 2.57 24.61 18.80
C ALA A 141 3.57 25.73 18.47
N LYS A 142 3.14 26.79 17.76
CA LYS A 142 3.99 27.94 17.38
C LYS A 142 4.59 28.70 18.57
N ARG A 143 3.89 28.76 19.70
CA ARG A 143 4.39 29.41 20.93
C ARG A 143 5.55 28.64 21.57
N GLY A 144 5.68 27.35 21.27
CA GLY A 144 6.72 26.49 21.83
C GLY A 144 6.48 26.10 23.27
N THR A 145 7.53 25.57 23.89
CA THR A 145 7.49 25.07 25.27
C THR A 145 7.74 26.16 26.31
N GLY A 146 7.99 27.40 25.88
CA GLY A 146 8.29 28.52 26.77
C GLY A 146 9.55 28.25 27.59
N LYS A 147 9.42 28.28 28.92
CA LYS A 147 10.52 27.95 29.85
C LYS A 147 10.63 26.45 30.18
N GLN A 148 9.65 25.64 29.77
CA GLN A 148 9.64 24.21 30.04
C GLN A 148 10.51 23.47 29.02
N GLN A 149 11.31 22.52 29.47
CA GLN A 149 12.04 21.62 28.60
C GLN A 149 11.08 20.55 28.08
N ALA A 150 11.05 20.33 26.77
CA ALA A 150 10.33 19.20 26.19
C ALA A 150 11.02 18.69 24.92
N ALA A 151 11.03 17.38 24.76
CA ALA A 151 11.40 16.71 23.52
C ALA A 151 10.44 17.10 22.38
N THR A 152 10.96 17.10 21.15
CA THR A 152 10.20 17.39 19.93
C THR A 152 9.02 16.43 19.74
N THR A 153 9.17 15.15 20.10
CA THR A 153 8.06 14.17 20.10
C THR A 153 6.91 14.59 21.01
N MET A 154 7.19 15.12 22.20
CA MET A 154 6.14 15.61 23.11
C MET A 154 5.40 16.82 22.52
N ALA A 155 6.12 17.73 21.85
CA ALA A 155 5.50 18.87 21.17
C ALA A 155 4.62 18.41 19.99
N PHE A 156 5.10 17.43 19.21
CA PHE A 156 4.34 16.81 18.13
C PHE A 156 3.05 16.15 18.61
N VAL A 157 3.09 15.32 19.66
CA VAL A 157 1.91 14.67 20.23
C VAL A 157 0.87 15.68 20.70
N ARG A 158 1.30 16.80 21.30
CA ARG A 158 0.38 17.88 21.71
C ARG A 158 -0.33 18.49 20.51
N LEU A 159 0.40 18.80 19.44
CA LEU A 159 -0.20 19.30 18.19
C LEU A 159 -1.16 18.27 17.59
N LEU A 160 -0.75 17.01 17.51
CA LEU A 160 -1.59 15.93 16.99
C LEU A 160 -2.89 15.77 17.79
N LYS A 161 -2.84 15.96 19.11
CA LYS A 161 -4.04 15.97 19.97
C LYS A 161 -5.05 17.03 19.56
N ASP A 162 -4.58 18.24 19.28
CA ASP A 162 -5.42 19.36 18.90
C ASP A 162 -6.00 19.15 17.50
N LEU A 163 -5.21 18.60 16.58
CA LEU A 163 -5.66 18.23 15.24
C LEU A 163 -6.71 17.11 15.24
N LEU A 164 -6.54 16.09 16.09
CA LEU A 164 -7.52 15.00 16.24
C LEU A 164 -8.86 15.48 16.81
N ARG A 165 -8.86 16.58 17.57
CA ARG A 165 -10.07 17.18 18.15
C ARG A 165 -10.81 18.11 17.20
N ASP A 166 -10.19 18.48 16.08
CA ASP A 166 -10.84 19.30 15.07
C ASP A 166 -12.06 18.54 14.50
N LYS A 167 -13.25 19.12 14.63
CA LYS A 167 -14.50 18.45 14.23
C LYS A 167 -14.60 18.22 12.72
N LYS A 168 -13.93 19.06 11.91
CA LYS A 168 -14.02 19.06 10.45
C LYS A 168 -12.90 18.25 9.81
N PHE A 169 -11.77 18.13 10.49
CA PHE A 169 -10.57 17.49 9.95
C PHE A 169 -10.10 16.25 10.72
N GLY A 170 -10.30 16.22 12.05
CA GLY A 170 -9.69 15.22 12.93
C GLY A 170 -10.02 13.78 12.57
N HIS A 171 -11.21 13.51 12.05
CA HIS A 171 -11.65 12.18 11.57
C HIS A 171 -10.89 11.66 10.35
N ARG A 172 -10.16 12.53 9.63
CA ARG A 172 -9.34 12.17 8.47
C ARG A 172 -7.94 11.70 8.85
N ILE A 173 -7.50 12.01 10.07
CA ILE A 173 -6.18 11.62 10.54
C ILE A 173 -6.20 10.14 10.90
N VAL A 174 -5.19 9.40 10.46
CA VAL A 174 -5.02 7.98 10.76
C VAL A 174 -3.71 7.80 11.52
N PRO A 175 -3.72 7.88 12.86
CA PRO A 175 -2.51 7.62 13.64
C PRO A 175 -2.19 6.13 13.61
N ILE A 176 -0.94 5.80 13.26
CA ILE A 176 -0.44 4.43 13.14
C ILE A 176 0.76 4.30 14.07
N VAL A 177 0.73 3.32 14.98
CA VAL A 177 1.83 3.07 15.92
C VAL A 177 2.02 1.56 16.13
N PRO A 178 3.20 0.99 15.80
CA PRO A 178 3.47 -0.42 15.97
C PRO A 178 3.92 -0.66 17.40
N ASP A 179 2.98 -1.06 18.26
CA ASP A 179 3.21 -1.41 19.67
C ASP A 179 3.51 -0.24 20.61
N GLU A 180 4.64 0.45 20.41
CA GLU A 180 5.30 1.32 21.41
C GLU A 180 4.67 2.71 21.62
N SER A 181 3.36 2.73 21.87
CA SER A 181 2.56 3.94 22.03
C SER A 181 2.99 4.79 23.22
N ARG A 182 3.36 4.17 24.35
CA ARG A 182 3.75 4.89 25.58
C ARG A 182 5.10 5.58 25.44
N THR A 183 6.07 4.92 24.80
CA THR A 183 7.39 5.49 24.51
C THR A 183 7.27 6.82 23.76
N PHE A 184 6.30 6.92 22.86
CA PHE A 184 6.10 8.13 22.06
C PHE A 184 5.08 9.11 22.66
N GLY A 185 4.45 8.79 23.79
CA GLY A 185 3.37 9.59 24.42
C GLY A 185 2.03 9.53 23.68
N MET A 186 1.85 8.55 22.78
CA MET A 186 0.62 8.33 22.01
C MET A 186 -0.50 7.70 22.86
N ASP A 187 -0.18 7.14 24.03
CA ASP A 187 -1.12 6.62 25.02
C ASP A 187 -2.11 7.70 25.52
N ALA A 188 -1.72 8.97 25.45
CA ALA A 188 -2.59 10.12 25.67
C ALA A 188 -3.85 10.13 24.78
N PHE A 189 -3.85 9.39 23.66
CA PHE A 189 -4.97 9.28 22.74
C PHE A 189 -5.91 8.12 23.05
N PHE A 190 -5.51 7.13 23.84
CA PHE A 190 -6.33 5.95 24.12
C PHE A 190 -7.73 6.26 24.68
N PRO A 191 -7.92 7.23 25.60
CA PRO A 191 -9.25 7.53 26.12
C PRO A 191 -10.21 8.13 25.09
N THR A 192 -9.67 8.78 24.05
CA THR A 192 -10.46 9.58 23.09
C THR A 192 -10.53 8.91 21.72
N ALA A 193 -9.38 8.70 21.07
CA ALA A 193 -9.28 8.09 19.75
C ALA A 193 -9.50 6.57 19.79
N LYS A 194 -9.06 5.90 20.86
CA LYS A 194 -9.11 4.44 21.04
C LYS A 194 -8.36 3.66 19.94
N ILE A 195 -7.94 2.45 20.25
CA ILE A 195 -7.34 1.52 19.28
C ILE A 195 -8.46 0.90 18.46
N TYR A 196 -8.31 0.91 17.13
CA TYR A 196 -9.23 0.23 16.22
C TYR A 196 -9.14 -1.28 16.43
N ASN A 197 -10.25 -1.88 16.87
CA ASN A 197 -10.42 -3.33 16.88
C ASN A 197 -11.85 -3.64 16.42
N PRO A 198 -12.05 -4.30 15.26
CA PRO A 198 -13.38 -4.61 14.75
C PRO A 198 -14.20 -5.54 15.67
N LYS A 199 -13.54 -6.28 16.57
CA LYS A 199 -14.19 -7.12 17.58
C LYS A 199 -14.43 -6.41 18.91
N GLY A 200 -13.92 -5.19 19.08
CA GLY A 200 -13.90 -4.48 20.35
C GLY A 200 -13.02 -5.14 21.40
N GLN A 201 -13.02 -4.55 22.60
CA GLN A 201 -12.23 -5.04 23.73
C GLN A 201 -12.97 -6.16 24.48
N ASN A 202 -12.59 -7.42 24.21
CA ASN A 202 -13.22 -8.61 24.81
C ASN A 202 -12.41 -9.23 25.95
N TYR A 203 -11.56 -8.43 26.59
CA TYR A 203 -10.66 -8.87 27.65
C TYR A 203 -10.40 -7.74 28.64
N LEU A 204 -9.96 -8.09 29.84
CA LEU A 204 -9.60 -7.11 30.85
C LEU A 204 -8.16 -6.64 30.62
N SER A 205 -7.96 -5.34 30.41
CA SER A 205 -6.61 -4.82 30.17
C SER A 205 -5.73 -4.93 31.41
N VAL A 206 -4.43 -5.15 31.19
CA VAL A 206 -3.41 -5.20 32.26
C VAL A 206 -3.19 -3.83 32.87
N ASP A 207 -3.39 -2.78 32.09
CA ASP A 207 -3.17 -1.39 32.49
C ASP A 207 -4.45 -0.68 32.95
N ARG A 208 -5.52 -1.42 33.24
CA ARG A 208 -6.86 -0.87 33.53
C ARG A 208 -6.90 0.15 34.67
N ASP A 209 -5.97 0.04 35.61
CA ASP A 209 -5.87 0.91 36.78
C ASP A 209 -5.10 2.21 36.48
N LEU A 210 -4.55 2.34 35.27
CA LEU A 210 -3.85 3.54 34.81
C LEU A 210 -4.82 4.53 34.17
N VAL A 211 -4.57 5.84 34.38
CA VAL A 211 -5.39 6.93 33.81
C VAL A 211 -5.45 6.86 32.28
N LEU A 212 -4.35 6.44 31.65
CA LEU A 212 -4.21 6.27 30.21
C LEU A 212 -4.24 4.79 29.81
N ALA A 213 -5.10 3.99 30.45
CA ALA A 213 -5.33 2.60 30.05
C ALA A 213 -5.74 2.53 28.56
N TYR A 214 -5.19 1.57 27.82
CA TYR A 214 -5.61 1.38 26.44
C TYR A 214 -7.07 0.95 26.36
N LYS A 215 -7.75 1.42 25.31
CA LYS A 215 -9.13 1.07 25.01
C LYS A 215 -9.25 0.67 23.56
N GLU A 216 -9.90 -0.45 23.30
CA GLU A 216 -10.15 -0.93 21.95
C GLU A 216 -11.63 -0.78 21.57
N SER A 217 -11.90 -0.43 20.31
CA SER A 217 -13.25 -0.23 19.82
C SER A 217 -13.35 -0.46 18.31
N PRO A 218 -14.50 -0.94 17.80
CA PRO A 218 -14.77 -0.94 16.36
C PRO A 218 -14.77 0.46 15.75
N MET A 219 -14.99 1.49 16.59
CA MET A 219 -14.93 2.90 16.22
C MET A 219 -13.58 3.54 16.59
N GLY A 220 -12.58 2.75 16.95
CA GLY A 220 -11.25 3.26 17.27
C GLY A 220 -10.57 3.86 16.04
N GLN A 221 -9.77 4.89 16.26
CA GLN A 221 -9.10 5.64 15.20
C GLN A 221 -7.60 5.31 15.10
N LEU A 222 -6.97 4.86 16.19
CA LEU A 222 -5.57 4.45 16.21
C LEU A 222 -5.40 3.07 15.56
N ILE A 223 -4.54 2.97 14.56
CA ILE A 223 -4.15 1.70 13.95
C ILE A 223 -2.92 1.15 14.69
N HIS A 224 -3.06 -0.03 15.26
CA HIS A 224 -2.05 -0.65 16.12
C HIS A 224 -1.71 -2.07 15.63
N PRO A 225 -0.78 -2.24 14.67
CA PRO A 225 -0.46 -3.53 14.09
C PRO A 225 0.40 -4.44 14.99
N GLY A 226 0.77 -4.00 16.19
CA GLY A 226 1.77 -4.65 17.04
C GLY A 226 3.19 -4.46 16.52
N ILE A 227 4.12 -5.34 16.91
CA ILE A 227 5.54 -5.31 16.48
C ILE A 227 5.64 -5.75 15.01
N ASN A 228 5.26 -4.86 14.11
CA ASN A 228 5.16 -5.12 12.68
C ASN A 228 5.27 -3.82 11.88
N GLU A 229 6.48 -3.32 11.69
CA GLU A 229 6.73 -2.10 10.93
C GLU A 229 6.29 -2.23 9.47
N ALA A 230 6.46 -3.42 8.86
CA ALA A 230 6.00 -3.67 7.50
C ALA A 230 4.47 -3.56 7.38
N GLY A 231 3.74 -4.09 8.36
CA GLY A 231 2.29 -3.94 8.47
C GLY A 231 1.87 -2.49 8.71
N ALA A 232 2.63 -1.73 9.50
CA ALA A 232 2.40 -0.30 9.69
C ALA A 232 2.61 0.51 8.41
N VAL A 233 3.65 0.20 7.61
CA VAL A 233 3.86 0.81 6.29
C VAL A 233 2.75 0.42 5.32
N ALA A 234 2.27 -0.83 5.34
CA ALA A 234 1.12 -1.22 4.53
C ALA A 234 -0.15 -0.42 4.89
N ALA A 235 -0.43 -0.22 6.18
CA ALA A 235 -1.52 0.63 6.64
C ALA A 235 -1.32 2.11 6.24
N PHE A 236 -0.09 2.62 6.34
CA PHE A 236 0.29 3.96 5.91
C PHE A 236 0.03 4.16 4.41
N THR A 237 0.45 3.22 3.57
CA THR A 237 0.23 3.24 2.11
C THR A 237 -1.26 3.19 1.78
N ALA A 238 -2.02 2.29 2.43
CA ALA A 238 -3.45 2.18 2.19
C ALA A 238 -4.21 3.48 2.54
N ALA A 239 -3.95 4.05 3.72
CA ALA A 239 -4.56 5.31 4.13
C ALA A 239 -4.10 6.50 3.27
N GLY A 240 -2.80 6.61 3.00
CA GLY A 240 -2.23 7.74 2.26
C GLY A 240 -2.52 7.73 0.77
N THR A 241 -3.06 6.63 0.23
CA THR A 241 -3.56 6.53 -1.15
C THR A 241 -5.08 6.50 -1.25
N ALA A 242 -5.80 6.57 -0.13
CA ALA A 242 -7.26 6.55 -0.08
C ALA A 242 -7.90 7.69 -0.89
N TYR A 243 -7.21 8.83 -1.03
CA TYR A 243 -7.67 9.93 -1.88
C TYR A 243 -7.90 9.50 -3.34
N ALA A 244 -7.06 8.61 -3.88
CA ALA A 244 -7.19 8.12 -5.25
C ALA A 244 -8.01 6.82 -5.32
N THR A 245 -7.77 5.90 -4.39
CA THR A 245 -8.40 4.57 -4.38
C THR A 245 -9.88 4.64 -4.02
N HIS A 246 -10.24 5.47 -3.03
CA HIS A 246 -11.59 5.57 -2.49
C HIS A 246 -12.25 6.94 -2.74
N GLY A 247 -11.50 7.92 -3.27
CA GLY A 247 -11.99 9.30 -3.37
C GLY A 247 -12.06 10.03 -2.02
N GLU A 248 -11.49 9.42 -0.97
CA GLU A 248 -11.58 9.88 0.42
C GLU A 248 -10.19 10.23 0.95
N PRO A 249 -9.86 11.54 1.07
CA PRO A 249 -8.56 11.92 1.56
C PRO A 249 -8.40 11.66 3.06
N LEU A 250 -7.43 10.81 3.39
CA LEU A 250 -6.97 10.52 4.74
C LEU A 250 -5.53 11.02 4.90
N VAL A 251 -5.15 11.30 6.14
CA VAL A 251 -3.81 11.77 6.51
C VAL A 251 -3.19 10.76 7.50
N PRO A 252 -2.47 9.75 7.00
CA PRO A 252 -1.80 8.81 7.88
C PRO A 252 -0.59 9.46 8.55
N ILE A 253 -0.44 9.16 9.83
CA ILE A 253 0.64 9.63 10.68
C ILE A 253 1.25 8.40 11.36
N TYR A 254 2.36 7.92 10.82
CA TYR A 254 3.04 6.71 11.28
C TYR A 254 4.20 7.05 12.22
N VAL A 255 4.09 6.69 13.51
CA VAL A 255 5.08 6.98 14.55
C VAL A 255 5.77 5.70 14.99
N PHE A 256 7.10 5.68 14.97
CA PHE A 256 7.91 4.48 15.23
C PHE A 256 9.34 4.87 15.65
N TYR A 257 10.12 3.92 16.19
CA TYR A 257 11.56 4.11 16.42
C TYR A 257 12.27 4.36 15.09
N SER A 258 12.93 5.51 14.91
CA SER A 258 13.46 5.93 13.60
C SER A 258 14.36 4.89 12.92
N MET A 259 15.12 4.12 13.71
CA MET A 259 15.95 3.00 13.24
C MET A 259 15.17 1.96 12.42
N PHE A 260 13.91 1.70 12.76
CA PHE A 260 13.07 0.68 12.11
C PHE A 260 12.19 1.26 10.99
N GLY A 261 12.50 2.47 10.53
CA GLY A 261 11.92 3.06 9.33
C GLY A 261 12.62 2.56 8.07
N PHE A 262 13.32 3.46 7.38
CA PHE A 262 13.96 3.18 6.09
C PHE A 262 14.95 2.01 6.12
N GLN A 263 15.66 1.78 7.23
CA GLN A 263 16.58 0.64 7.32
C GLN A 263 15.83 -0.71 7.29
N ARG A 264 14.64 -0.79 7.90
CA ARG A 264 13.87 -2.02 8.01
C ARG A 264 12.85 -2.21 6.88
N THR A 265 12.26 -1.12 6.40
CA THR A 265 11.09 -1.11 5.50
C THR A 265 11.30 -0.22 4.26
N GLY A 266 12.55 0.04 3.88
CA GLY A 266 12.89 0.95 2.78
C GLY A 266 12.23 0.61 1.43
N ASP A 267 12.17 -0.68 1.06
CA ASP A 267 11.51 -1.12 -0.18
C ASP A 267 10.00 -0.85 -0.15
N ALA A 268 9.36 -1.03 1.02
CA ALA A 268 7.95 -0.70 1.20
C ALA A 268 7.69 0.81 1.12
N PHE A 269 8.61 1.66 1.60
CA PHE A 269 8.52 3.11 1.39
C PHE A 269 8.78 3.51 -0.07
N TRP A 270 9.61 2.78 -0.80
CA TRP A 270 9.78 2.97 -2.23
C TRP A 270 8.49 2.64 -2.99
N ALA A 271 7.85 1.51 -2.68
CA ALA A 271 6.54 1.15 -3.22
C ALA A 271 5.46 2.17 -2.84
N ALA A 272 5.48 2.70 -1.60
CA ALA A 272 4.56 3.76 -1.18
C ALA A 272 4.73 5.04 -2.01
N ALA A 273 5.97 5.41 -2.35
CA ALA A 273 6.27 6.54 -3.22
C ALA A 273 5.74 6.32 -4.64
N ASP A 274 5.97 5.13 -5.21
CA ASP A 274 5.44 4.75 -6.54
C ASP A 274 3.91 4.78 -6.58
N GLN A 275 3.25 4.36 -5.49
CA GLN A 275 1.79 4.44 -5.34
C GLN A 275 1.28 5.86 -5.07
N MET A 276 2.16 6.86 -5.02
CA MET A 276 1.85 8.28 -4.76
C MET A 276 1.14 8.50 -3.41
N THR A 277 1.60 7.78 -2.38
CA THR A 277 1.11 7.88 -0.99
C THR A 277 1.36 9.29 -0.45
N ARG A 278 0.40 9.86 0.27
CA ARG A 278 0.52 11.16 0.96
C ARG A 278 0.31 10.98 2.45
N GLY A 279 1.25 11.44 3.28
CA GLY A 279 1.18 11.29 4.73
C GLY A 279 2.44 11.76 5.42
N PHE A 280 2.51 11.49 6.73
CA PHE A 280 3.65 11.81 7.58
C PHE A 280 4.17 10.53 8.25
N ILE A 281 5.47 10.28 8.10
CA ILE A 281 6.18 9.30 8.92
C ILE A 281 7.00 10.06 9.95
N ILE A 282 7.05 9.55 11.17
CA ILE A 282 7.63 10.19 12.34
C ILE A 282 8.62 9.23 12.97
N GLY A 283 9.89 9.40 12.63
CA GLY A 283 11.00 8.71 13.27
C GLY A 283 11.22 9.27 14.68
N ALA A 284 10.60 8.66 15.67
CA ALA A 284 10.77 8.98 17.08
C ALA A 284 12.07 8.34 17.63
N THR A 285 12.48 8.79 18.82
CA THR A 285 13.70 8.34 19.53
C THR A 285 14.96 8.37 18.63
N ALA A 286 15.01 9.32 17.70
CA ALA A 286 16.10 9.48 16.75
C ALA A 286 17.32 10.16 17.40
N GLY A 287 18.48 9.99 16.77
CA GLY A 287 19.74 10.56 17.21
C GLY A 287 20.64 9.52 17.85
N ARG A 288 21.84 9.34 17.28
CA ARG A 288 22.81 8.31 17.68
C ARG A 288 23.15 8.38 19.17
N THR A 289 23.20 9.58 19.71
CA THR A 289 23.58 9.86 21.11
C THR A 289 22.41 10.26 22.00
N THR A 290 21.18 10.33 21.45
CA THR A 290 19.99 10.69 22.22
C THR A 290 19.41 9.48 22.94
N LEU A 291 19.48 8.29 22.33
CA LEU A 291 18.96 7.03 22.86
C LEU A 291 20.09 6.02 23.16
N THR A 292 21.08 6.43 23.95
CA THR A 292 22.28 5.60 24.20
C THR A 292 21.99 4.32 24.99
N GLY A 293 20.96 4.32 25.86
CA GLY A 293 20.61 3.17 26.70
C GLY A 293 20.13 1.94 25.93
N GLU A 294 19.57 2.11 24.74
CA GLU A 294 19.04 1.03 23.89
C GLU A 294 20.12 0.35 23.02
N GLY A 295 21.31 0.94 22.94
CA GLY A 295 22.47 0.34 22.29
C GLY A 295 22.46 0.30 20.76
N LEU A 296 23.31 -0.58 20.22
CA LEU A 296 23.76 -0.59 18.82
C LEU A 296 22.61 -0.67 17.80
N GLN A 297 21.60 -1.48 18.07
CA GLN A 297 20.49 -1.75 17.14
C GLN A 297 19.36 -0.71 17.20
N HIS A 298 19.46 0.32 18.06
CA HIS A 298 18.42 1.34 18.23
C HIS A 298 18.93 2.76 18.04
N ALA A 299 20.20 3.01 18.41
CA ALA A 299 20.83 4.33 18.30
C ALA A 299 20.93 4.77 16.84
N ASP A 300 19.94 5.49 16.32
CA ASP A 300 19.87 5.89 14.91
C ASP A 300 20.62 7.19 14.62
N GLY A 301 21.62 7.11 13.74
CA GLY A 301 22.30 8.28 13.19
C GLY A 301 22.47 8.21 11.68
N HIS A 302 21.57 7.54 10.96
CA HIS A 302 21.69 7.38 9.51
C HIS A 302 20.35 7.28 8.75
N SER A 303 19.20 7.22 9.43
CA SER A 303 17.91 7.20 8.73
C SER A 303 17.66 8.37 7.76
N PRO A 304 18.14 9.62 8.00
CA PRO A 304 18.00 10.68 7.00
C PRO A 304 18.80 10.42 5.72
N ILE A 305 19.94 9.73 5.80
CA ILE A 305 20.76 9.34 4.64
C ILE A 305 20.04 8.28 3.82
N LEU A 306 19.39 7.31 4.47
CA LEU A 306 18.59 6.32 3.76
C LEU A 306 17.36 6.97 3.11
N ALA A 307 16.67 7.85 3.84
CA ALA A 307 15.50 8.58 3.37
C ALA A 307 15.80 9.45 2.14
N SER A 308 16.97 10.08 2.08
CA SER A 308 17.36 10.97 0.97
C SER A 308 17.50 10.26 -0.38
N THR A 309 17.61 8.92 -0.38
CA THR A 309 17.62 8.13 -1.61
C THR A 309 16.24 8.05 -2.27
N ASN A 310 15.16 8.28 -1.53
CA ASN A 310 13.78 8.24 -2.04
C ASN A 310 13.32 9.65 -2.48
N PRO A 311 13.09 9.88 -3.79
CA PRO A 311 12.80 11.22 -4.32
C PRO A 311 11.43 11.78 -3.90
N ALA A 312 10.51 10.93 -3.44
CA ALA A 312 9.22 11.39 -2.95
C ALA A 312 9.29 11.93 -1.52
N VAL A 313 10.36 11.63 -0.78
CA VAL A 313 10.49 11.89 0.66
C VAL A 313 11.13 13.26 0.91
N LEU A 314 10.45 14.11 1.68
CA LEU A 314 10.98 15.39 2.17
C LEU A 314 11.39 15.30 3.64
N THR A 315 12.67 15.12 3.94
CA THR A 315 13.18 14.88 5.31
C THR A 315 13.46 16.19 6.08
N TYR A 316 13.12 16.24 7.37
CA TYR A 316 13.38 17.38 8.27
C TYR A 316 13.89 16.89 9.62
N ASP A 317 14.99 17.41 10.17
CA ASP A 317 15.46 17.07 11.53
C ASP A 317 15.41 18.31 12.45
N PRO A 318 14.25 18.61 13.07
CA PRO A 318 14.06 19.86 13.79
C PRO A 318 14.76 19.84 15.15
N PRO A 319 15.61 20.84 15.47
CA PRO A 319 16.42 20.83 16.69
C PRO A 319 15.65 21.26 17.96
N THR A 320 14.53 21.98 17.83
CA THR A 320 13.78 22.52 18.98
C THR A 320 12.27 22.49 18.78
N ALA A 321 11.54 22.57 19.89
CA ALA A 321 10.11 22.89 19.91
C ALA A 321 9.90 24.43 19.79
N THR A 322 10.24 24.97 18.61
CA THR A 322 9.93 26.32 18.02
C THR A 322 10.83 27.54 18.26
N LYS A 323 11.10 28.31 17.18
CA LYS A 323 10.65 29.70 16.81
C LYS A 323 11.44 30.09 15.51
N SER A 324 10.77 30.39 14.38
CA SER A 324 11.28 30.54 12.97
C SER A 324 11.66 29.22 12.28
N ASP A 325 11.06 28.74 11.17
CA ASP A 325 10.73 29.40 9.88
C ASP A 325 9.35 28.99 9.32
N THR A 326 8.76 29.87 8.51
CA THR A 326 7.38 29.80 7.97
C THR A 326 7.15 28.80 6.82
N SER A 327 7.80 27.65 6.82
CA SER A 327 7.46 26.55 5.91
C SER A 327 7.41 25.23 6.67
N SER A 328 6.21 24.65 6.77
CA SER A 328 5.91 23.36 7.43
C SER A 328 6.36 23.24 8.90
N ALA A 329 5.45 23.58 9.82
CA ALA A 329 5.56 23.23 11.23
C ALA A 329 5.41 21.70 11.39
N THR A 330 6.52 20.98 11.34
CA THR A 330 6.58 19.55 11.66
C THR A 330 7.77 19.29 12.57
N ALA A 331 7.46 18.91 13.81
CA ALA A 331 8.40 18.39 14.79
C ALA A 331 8.67 16.90 14.50
N SER A 332 9.88 16.43 14.85
CA SER A 332 10.47 15.11 14.51
C SER A 332 10.63 14.85 13.01
N ASN A 333 11.45 13.85 12.62
CA ASN A 333 11.76 13.46 11.24
C ASN A 333 10.52 13.24 10.39
N ALA A 334 9.90 14.32 9.90
CA ALA A 334 8.62 14.32 9.24
C ALA A 334 8.84 14.26 7.74
N CYS A 335 8.76 13.07 7.16
CA CYS A 335 8.84 12.97 5.71
C CYS A 335 7.48 13.24 5.09
N THR A 336 7.36 14.30 4.29
CA THR A 336 6.17 14.54 3.46
C THR A 336 6.41 14.00 2.06
N ALA A 337 5.38 13.37 1.47
CA ALA A 337 5.42 12.92 0.10
C ALA A 337 5.18 14.10 -0.87
N ARG A 338 6.10 14.35 -1.79
CA ARG A 338 5.96 15.41 -2.81
C ARG A 338 4.79 15.10 -3.74
N THR A 339 3.87 16.06 -3.94
CA THR A 339 2.99 16.03 -5.11
C THR A 339 3.87 16.22 -6.36
N PRO A 340 3.73 15.43 -7.43
CA PRO A 340 4.41 15.75 -8.69
C PRO A 340 3.97 17.15 -9.14
N PRO A 341 4.84 17.91 -9.80
CA PRO A 341 4.44 19.18 -10.40
C PRO A 341 3.28 18.90 -11.35
N THR A 342 2.14 19.53 -11.10
CA THR A 342 1.08 19.64 -12.11
C THR A 342 1.66 20.42 -13.27
N GLY A 343 2.03 19.71 -14.33
CA GLY A 343 2.31 20.31 -15.62
C GLY A 343 1.10 21.15 -16.03
N THR A 344 1.37 22.40 -16.38
CA THR A 344 0.42 23.30 -17.04
C THR A 344 0.12 22.79 -18.44
#